data_AF-A0A2E5GMK1-F1
#
_entry.id   AF-A0A2E5GMK1-F1
#
_cell.length_a   1.000
_cell.length_b   1.000
_cell.length_c   1.000
_cell.angle_alpha   90.00
_cell.angle_beta   90.00
_cell.angle_gamma   90.00
#
_symmetry.space_group_name_H-M   'P 1'
#
loop_
_entity.id
_entity.type
_entity.pdbx_description
1 polymer ?
#
loop_
_entity_poly.entity_id
_entity_poly.type
_entity_poly.pdbx_seq_one_letter_code
_entity_poly.pdbx_strand_id
1 'polypeptide(L)'
;KFEFVALGRDFQVAPVLSFCKFDFDNDGKEEVLAAGNYFGVQPFHGRLDSFNGALIKDENTVIPGDQIGLDFARKSIRDLSILSLNGQKYLLATPNNATSQLYKLD
;
A
#
# COMPACT_ATOMS: atom_id res chain seq x y z
N LYS A 1 -7.67 -17.41 21.59
CA LYS A 1 -7.96 -18.24 20.40
C LYS A 1 -7.90 -17.31 19.19
N PHE A 2 -7.20 -17.67 18.12
CA PHE A 2 -7.12 -16.86 16.91
C PHE A 2 -8.06 -17.43 15.85
N GLU A 3 -8.66 -16.55 15.05
CA GLU A 3 -9.51 -16.89 13.92
C GLU A 3 -8.92 -16.22 12.67
N PHE A 4 -8.90 -16.94 11.56
CA PHE A 4 -8.43 -16.41 10.29
C PHE A 4 -9.57 -15.64 9.62
N VAL A 5 -9.29 -14.39 9.23
CA VAL A 5 -10.20 -13.55 8.45
C VAL A 5 -9.52 -13.23 7.12
N ALA A 6 -10.10 -13.70 6.02
CA ALA A 6 -9.59 -13.41 4.69
C ALA A 6 -9.88 -11.95 4.32
N LEU A 7 -8.88 -11.26 3.76
CA LEU A 7 -9.11 -9.99 3.08
C LEU A 7 -9.92 -10.19 1.80
N GLY A 8 -10.66 -9.16 1.38
CA GLY A 8 -11.47 -9.18 0.18
C GLY A 8 -10.67 -9.49 -1.11
N ARG A 9 -11.40 -9.77 -2.19
CA ARG A 9 -10.82 -10.18 -3.50
C ARG A 9 -9.72 -9.24 -3.99
N ASP A 10 -9.85 -7.94 -3.75
CA ASP A 10 -8.91 -6.92 -4.23
C ASP A 10 -7.52 -7.03 -3.59
N PHE A 11 -7.40 -7.71 -2.44
CA PHE A 11 -6.12 -8.02 -1.78
C PHE A 11 -5.52 -9.35 -2.22
N GLN A 12 -6.20 -10.09 -3.10
CA GLN A 12 -5.79 -11.42 -3.56
C GLN A 12 -5.35 -11.44 -5.03
N VAL A 13 -5.37 -10.30 -5.71
CA VAL A 13 -4.96 -10.17 -7.13
C VAL A 13 -3.44 -10.19 -7.31
N ALA A 14 -2.68 -9.80 -6.29
CA ALA A 14 -1.23 -9.90 -6.21
C ALA A 14 -0.80 -9.85 -4.72
N PRO A 15 0.44 -10.26 -4.39
CA PRO A 15 0.92 -10.26 -3.02
C PRO A 15 0.89 -8.86 -2.39
N VAL A 16 0.29 -8.77 -1.21
CA VAL A 16 0.41 -7.62 -0.31
C VAL A 16 1.67 -7.83 0.54
N LEU A 17 2.60 -6.89 0.49
CA LEU A 17 3.93 -7.04 1.10
C LEU A 17 4.20 -6.02 2.21
N SER A 18 3.44 -4.93 2.26
CA SER A 18 3.60 -3.88 3.26
C SER A 18 2.26 -3.31 3.69
N PHE A 19 2.16 -2.97 4.97
CA PHE A 19 1.06 -2.24 5.57
C PHE A 19 1.62 -1.07 6.36
N CYS A 20 1.01 0.10 6.24
CA CYS A 20 1.34 1.30 6.99
C CYS A 20 0.09 1.84 7.65
N LYS A 21 0.12 1.95 8.98
CA LYS A 21 -0.99 2.49 9.76
C LYS A 21 -0.74 3.96 10.07
N PHE A 22 -1.68 4.83 9.72
CA PHE A 22 -1.61 6.27 9.94
C PHE A 22 -3.00 6.91 9.76
N ASP A 23 -3.20 8.09 10.33
CA ASP A 23 -4.38 8.94 10.12
C ASP A 23 -4.20 9.71 8.80
N PHE A 24 -4.60 9.09 7.68
CA PHE A 24 -4.34 9.60 6.33
C PHE A 24 -5.33 10.68 5.90
N ASP A 25 -6.49 10.78 6.55
CA ASP A 25 -7.50 11.80 6.26
C ASP A 25 -7.70 12.84 7.38
N ASN A 26 -6.89 12.74 8.45
CA ASN A 26 -6.84 13.67 9.57
C ASN A 26 -8.18 13.75 10.34
N ASP A 27 -8.92 12.64 10.41
CA ASP A 27 -10.17 12.53 11.16
C ASP A 27 -9.98 12.11 12.63
N GLY A 28 -8.73 11.82 13.02
CA GLY A 28 -8.35 11.36 14.34
C GLY A 28 -8.42 9.85 14.54
N LYS A 29 -8.78 9.07 13.50
CA LYS A 29 -8.69 7.61 13.47
C LYS A 29 -7.52 7.19 12.58
N GLU A 30 -7.01 6.00 12.82
CA GLU A 30 -5.95 5.46 11.98
C GLU A 30 -6.53 4.52 10.94
N GLU A 31 -6.14 4.72 9.69
CA GLU A 31 -6.39 3.80 8.58
C GLU A 31 -5.16 2.93 8.33
N VAL A 32 -5.32 1.93 7.47
CA VAL A 32 -4.21 1.08 7.04
C VAL A 32 -4.03 1.17 5.53
N LEU A 33 -2.90 1.71 5.09
CA LEU A 33 -2.47 1.65 3.70
C LEU A 33 -1.74 0.34 3.42
N ALA A 34 -2.23 -0.43 2.46
CA ALA A 34 -1.62 -1.65 1.98
C ALA A 34 -0.93 -1.43 0.62
N ALA A 35 0.23 -2.03 0.42
CA ALA A 35 0.92 -2.05 -0.87
C ALA A 35 1.68 -3.37 -1.09
N GLY A 36 2.13 -3.61 -2.32
CA GLY A 36 2.86 -4.83 -2.62
C GLY A 36 3.22 -4.97 -4.08
N ASN A 37 2.78 -6.09 -4.67
CA ASN A 37 3.24 -6.70 -5.91
C ASN A 37 4.56 -7.46 -5.78
N TYR A 38 4.70 -8.52 -6.57
CA TYR A 38 5.88 -9.37 -6.59
C TYR A 38 6.28 -9.78 -8.01
N PHE A 39 7.55 -9.53 -8.36
CA PHE A 39 8.08 -9.76 -9.71
C PHE A 39 9.12 -10.90 -9.77
N GLY A 40 9.48 -11.50 -8.63
CA GLY A 40 10.49 -12.56 -8.54
C GLY A 40 9.99 -13.94 -8.97
N VAL A 41 9.21 -13.99 -10.05
CA VAL A 41 8.66 -15.24 -10.61
C VAL A 41 9.57 -15.79 -11.71
N GLN A 42 9.46 -17.09 -12.00
CA GLN A 42 10.18 -17.69 -13.14
C GLN A 42 9.73 -17.06 -14.47
N PRO A 43 10.59 -17.02 -15.52
CA PRO A 43 10.30 -16.28 -16.76
C PRO A 43 9.02 -16.65 -17.50
N PHE A 44 8.51 -17.86 -17.31
CA PHE A 44 7.27 -18.33 -17.95
C PHE A 44 6.00 -17.95 -17.16
N HIS A 45 6.14 -17.48 -15.91
CA HIS A 45 5.04 -16.94 -15.13
C HIS A 45 4.97 -15.41 -15.30
N GLY A 46 3.75 -14.88 -15.42
CA GLY A 46 3.52 -13.44 -15.43
C GLY A 46 3.85 -12.80 -14.09
N ARG A 47 4.22 -11.51 -14.10
CA ARG A 47 4.41 -10.72 -12.88
C ARG A 47 3.11 -10.65 -12.09
N LEU A 48 3.21 -10.65 -10.76
CA LEU A 48 2.07 -10.40 -9.88
C LEU A 48 2.03 -8.89 -9.59
N ASP A 49 1.52 -8.11 -10.54
CA ASP A 49 1.64 -6.65 -10.57
C ASP A 49 0.31 -5.88 -10.61
N SER A 50 -0.80 -6.57 -10.32
CA SER A 50 -2.15 -6.00 -10.40
C SER A 50 -2.61 -5.26 -9.14
N PHE A 51 -1.83 -5.23 -8.06
CA PHE A 51 -2.22 -4.54 -6.82
C PHE A 51 -1.65 -3.12 -6.79
N ASN A 52 -2.50 -2.12 -7.07
CA ASN A 52 -2.13 -0.70 -7.08
C ASN A 52 -2.09 -0.05 -5.69
N GLY A 53 -2.18 -0.86 -4.63
CA GLY A 53 -2.35 -0.41 -3.25
C GLY A 53 -3.80 -0.14 -2.90
N ALA A 54 -4.08 -0.07 -1.61
CA ALA A 54 -5.42 0.17 -1.09
C ALA A 54 -5.35 0.80 0.31
N LEU A 55 -6.13 1.84 0.54
CA LEU A 55 -6.35 2.42 1.86
C LEU A 55 -7.58 1.74 2.48
N ILE A 56 -7.36 0.98 3.54
CA ILE A 56 -8.40 0.34 4.33
C ILE A 56 -8.79 1.34 5.42
N LYS A 57 -9.97 1.96 5.27
CA LYS A 57 -10.52 2.85 6.29
C LYS A 57 -11.17 2.06 7.43
N ASP A 58 -11.97 1.07 7.04
CA ASP A 58 -12.68 0.21 7.97
C ASP A 58 -13.05 -1.12 7.28
N GLU A 59 -13.82 -1.96 7.97
CA GLU A 59 -14.29 -3.26 7.48
C GLU A 59 -15.13 -3.19 6.20
N ASN A 60 -15.78 -2.06 5.92
CA ASN A 60 -16.69 -1.88 4.79
C ASN A 60 -16.11 -0.94 3.72
N THR A 61 -15.05 -0.19 4.06
CA THR A 61 -14.53 0.90 3.24
C THR A 61 -13.07 0.66 2.89
N VAL A 62 -12.84 0.27 1.64
CA VAL A 62 -11.51 0.16 1.04
C VAL A 62 -11.44 1.06 -0.18
N ILE A 63 -10.46 1.96 -0.22
CA ILE A 63 -10.26 2.91 -1.30
C ILE A 63 -9.02 2.49 -2.11
N PRO A 64 -9.15 2.22 -3.42
CA PRO A 64 -8.02 1.91 -4.28
C PRO A 64 -6.95 3.01 -4.27
N GLY A 65 -5.68 2.62 -4.30
CA GLY A 65 -4.56 3.57 -4.18
C GLY A 65 -4.52 4.65 -5.27
N ASP A 66 -4.93 4.30 -6.49
CA ASP A 66 -5.02 5.25 -7.61
C ASP A 66 -6.08 6.34 -7.41
N GLN A 67 -7.13 6.06 -6.63
CA GLN A 67 -8.16 7.05 -6.28
C GLN A 67 -7.69 8.07 -5.25
N ILE A 68 -6.62 7.77 -4.50
CA ILE A 68 -5.99 8.67 -3.52
C ILE A 68 -4.63 9.21 -3.98
N GLY A 69 -4.37 9.16 -5.29
CA GLY A 69 -3.19 9.77 -5.91
C GLY A 69 -1.90 8.95 -5.80
N LEU A 70 -1.96 7.69 -5.38
CA LEU A 70 -0.80 6.79 -5.39
C LEU A 70 -0.54 6.26 -6.80
N ASP A 71 0.74 6.14 -7.15
CA ASP A 71 1.18 5.50 -8.39
C ASP A 71 2.07 4.31 -8.06
N PHE A 72 1.45 3.19 -7.70
CA PHE A 72 2.13 1.91 -7.48
C PHE A 72 2.07 0.97 -8.69
N ALA A 73 1.49 1.42 -9.80
CA ALA A 73 1.37 0.63 -11.01
C ALA A 73 2.76 0.13 -11.46
N ARG A 74 2.86 -1.19 -11.66
CA ARG A 74 4.10 -1.89 -12.07
C ARG A 74 5.26 -1.75 -11.09
N LYS A 75 5.02 -1.36 -9.84
CA LYS A 75 6.03 -1.25 -8.77
C LYS A 75 5.81 -2.34 -7.73
N SER A 76 6.89 -2.94 -7.25
CA SER A 76 6.88 -3.92 -6.16
C SER A 76 7.25 -3.19 -4.88
N ILE A 77 6.25 -2.58 -4.22
CA ILE A 77 6.44 -1.85 -2.98
C ILE A 77 6.84 -2.83 -1.88
N ARG A 78 7.96 -2.55 -1.20
CA ARG A 78 8.53 -3.40 -0.15
C ARG A 78 8.39 -2.81 1.23
N ASP A 79 8.30 -1.49 1.32
CA ASP A 79 8.10 -0.80 2.58
C ASP A 79 7.27 0.47 2.37
N LEU A 80 6.48 0.80 3.39
CA LEU A 80 5.69 2.02 3.49
C LEU A 80 5.96 2.61 4.88
N SER A 81 6.40 3.86 4.95
CA SER A 81 6.70 4.51 6.23
C SER A 81 6.26 5.98 6.22
N ILE A 82 5.90 6.47 7.41
CA ILE A 82 5.57 7.88 7.60
C ILE A 82 6.82 8.63 8.06
N LEU A 83 7.16 9.69 7.33
CA LEU A 83 8.23 10.62 7.67
C LEU A 83 7.65 11.95 8.12
N SER A 84 8.35 12.61 9.04
CA SER A 84 8.02 13.96 9.49
C SER A 84 9.21 14.87 9.21
N LEU A 85 9.02 15.88 8.36
CA LEU A 85 10.05 16.86 8.03
C LEU A 85 9.49 18.25 8.30
N ASN A 86 10.08 18.97 9.26
CA ASN A 86 9.66 20.33 9.65
C ASN A 86 8.15 20.45 9.95
N GLY A 87 7.59 19.46 10.65
CA GLY A 87 6.15 19.40 10.96
C GLY A 87 5.26 18.87 9.83
N GLN A 88 5.74 18.83 8.59
CA GLN A 88 5.01 18.24 7.48
C GLN A 88 5.18 16.71 7.45
N LYS A 89 4.07 15.98 7.32
CA LYS A 89 4.04 14.52 7.19
C LYS A 89 4.14 14.09 5.73
N TYR A 90 4.83 12.99 5.50
CA TYR A 90 4.99 12.37 4.19
C TYR A 90 4.85 10.86 4.31
N LEU A 91 4.27 10.23 3.29
CA LEU A 91 4.40 8.81 3.06
C LEU A 91 5.62 8.55 2.17
N LEU A 92 6.57 7.77 2.66
CA LEU A 92 7.66 7.20 1.89
C LEU A 92 7.27 5.79 1.44
N ALA A 93 7.19 5.58 0.13
CA ALA A 93 7.04 4.26 -0.47
C ALA A 93 8.35 3.80 -1.08
N THR A 94 8.82 2.62 -0.66
CA THR A 94 10.11 2.06 -1.10
C THR A 94 9.88 0.84 -1.99
N PRO A 95 10.02 0.97 -3.33
CA PRO A 95 9.92 -0.15 -4.25
C PRO A 95 11.22 -0.96 -4.31
N ASN A 96 11.10 -2.24 -4.68
CA ASN A 96 12.24 -3.08 -5.03
C ASN A 96 12.86 -2.61 -6.36
N ASN A 97 14.16 -2.31 -6.34
CA ASN A 97 14.97 -1.97 -7.52
C ASN A 97 14.42 -0.78 -8.33
N ALA A 98 13.84 0.22 -7.66
CA ALA A 98 13.38 1.46 -8.26
C ALA A 98 13.54 2.62 -7.27
N THR A 99 13.39 3.86 -7.75
CA THR A 99 13.48 5.07 -6.91
C THR A 99 12.31 5.14 -5.93
N SER A 100 12.59 5.46 -4.67
CA SER A 100 11.56 5.70 -3.66
C SER A 100 10.65 6.87 -4.05
N GLN A 101 9.37 6.74 -3.70
CA GLN A 101 8.36 7.77 -3.93
C GLN A 101 8.01 8.43 -2.61
N LEU A 102 7.90 9.76 -2.61
CA LEU A 102 7.50 10.54 -1.45
C LEU A 102 6.20 11.27 -1.76
N TYR A 103 5.18 11.05 -0.94
CA TYR A 103 3.87 11.69 -1.04
C TYR A 103 3.69 12.61 0.15
N LYS A 104 3.36 13.88 -0.09
CA LYS A 104 2.99 14.81 0.98
C LYS A 104 1.58 14.46 1.45
N LEU A 105 1.40 14.35 2.77
CA LEU A 105 0.09 14.17 3.39
C LEU A 105 -0.45 15.55 3.80
N ASP A 106 -1.75 15.76 3.73
CA ASP A 106 -2.36 17.07 4.05
C ASP A 106 -3.06 17.05 5.42
#